data_AF-A0A972STK4-F1
#
_entry.id   AF-A0A972STK4-F1
#
_cell.length_a   1.000
_cell.length_b   1.000
_cell.length_c   1.000
_cell.angle_alpha   90.00
_cell.angle_beta   90.00
_cell.angle_gamma   90.00
#
_symmetry.space_group_name_H-M   'P 1'
#
loop_
_entity.id
_entity.type
_entity.pdbx_description
1 polymer ?
#
loop_
_entity_poly.entity_id
_entity_poly.type
_entity_poly.pdbx_seq_one_letter_code
_entity_poly.pdbx_strand_id
1 'polypeptide(L)'
;MGGNVLRAACAAFLAGRGYAARTDLIVPGTDIRVDVAAVLPRMRDLKMRLKRGFVPTGILHPLVGAGWVTVTDIVRRTGYPAGHVAAVLEEAAGERWIDLDFQGPEPRCRIRDYRPPAKECLLAFDGSEGLAEKLERLDALAGCYSRAQFVFPYDLDEETTDRIAGLGAGIVRYHREHGVFQELVPAETLEIEDPGRFALIVEYVLYEHIWIRTGEIL
;
A
#
# COMPACT_ATOMS: atom_id res chain seq x y z
N MET A 1 -17.97 -13.09 15.78
CA MET A 1 -18.00 -12.96 14.31
C MET A 1 -16.65 -13.47 13.84
N GLY A 2 -16.54 -14.26 12.76
CA GLY A 2 -15.21 -14.50 12.20
C GLY A 2 -14.64 -13.19 11.67
N GLY A 3 -13.36 -12.90 11.93
CA GLY A 3 -12.72 -11.63 11.55
C GLY A 3 -12.94 -11.19 10.09
N ASN A 4 -13.19 -12.13 9.17
CA ASN A 4 -13.47 -11.85 7.77
C ASN A 4 -14.66 -10.90 7.51
N VAL A 5 -15.71 -10.92 8.35
CA VAL A 5 -16.89 -10.05 8.13
C VAL A 5 -16.59 -8.59 8.47
N LEU A 6 -15.86 -8.35 9.57
CA LEU A 6 -15.51 -6.99 9.98
C LEU A 6 -14.54 -6.35 8.99
N ARG A 7 -13.59 -7.12 8.47
CA ARG A 7 -12.67 -6.69 7.40
C ARG A 7 -13.42 -6.28 6.14
N ALA A 8 -14.35 -7.12 5.68
CA ALA A 8 -15.16 -6.82 4.49
C ALA A 8 -16.02 -5.56 4.69
N ALA A 9 -16.66 -5.42 5.86
CA ALA A 9 -17.44 -4.22 6.19
C ALA A 9 -16.56 -2.96 6.22
N CYS A 10 -15.36 -3.04 6.81
CA CYS A 10 -14.41 -1.92 6.85
C CYS A 10 -13.94 -1.54 5.44
N ALA A 11 -13.59 -2.53 4.60
CA ALA A 11 -13.20 -2.28 3.22
C ALA A 11 -14.33 -1.61 2.42
N ALA A 12 -15.57 -2.06 2.59
CA ALA A 12 -16.75 -1.46 1.95
C ALA A 12 -16.99 -0.02 2.43
N PHE A 13 -16.85 0.24 3.74
CA PHE A 13 -16.96 1.58 4.31
C PHE A 13 -15.91 2.54 3.73
N LEU A 14 -14.65 2.11 3.65
CA LEU A 14 -13.57 2.91 3.07
C LEU A 14 -13.77 3.13 1.57
N ALA A 15 -14.24 2.10 0.84
CA ALA A 15 -14.58 2.21 -0.57
C ALA A 15 -15.69 3.23 -0.83
N GLY A 16 -16.72 3.27 0.04
CA GLY A 16 -17.78 4.29 0.01
C GLY A 16 -17.27 5.72 0.20
N ARG A 17 -16.06 5.89 0.77
CA ARG A 17 -15.38 7.18 0.95
C ARG A 17 -14.38 7.50 -0.17
N GLY A 18 -14.36 6.70 -1.23
CA GLY A 18 -13.53 6.91 -2.41
C GLY A 18 -12.15 6.26 -2.36
N TYR A 19 -11.87 5.40 -1.37
CA TYR A 19 -10.64 4.62 -1.35
C TYR A 19 -10.74 3.41 -2.27
N ALA A 20 -9.62 2.99 -2.85
CA ALA A 20 -9.43 1.62 -3.32
C ALA A 20 -9.03 0.79 -2.10
N ALA A 21 -9.83 -0.20 -1.69
CA ALA A 21 -9.63 -0.93 -0.44
C ALA A 21 -9.54 -2.44 -0.69
N ARG A 22 -8.47 -3.03 -0.17
CA ARG A 22 -8.15 -4.46 -0.29
C ARG A 22 -8.09 -5.10 1.09
N THR A 23 -8.66 -6.30 1.24
CA THR A 23 -8.52 -7.11 2.45
C THR A 23 -7.32 -8.04 2.38
N ASP A 24 -6.81 -8.42 3.55
CA ASP A 24 -5.76 -9.45 3.74
C ASP A 24 -4.48 -9.19 2.94
N LEU A 25 -4.07 -7.92 2.86
CA LEU A 25 -2.86 -7.50 2.18
C LEU A 25 -1.62 -8.04 2.90
N ILE A 26 -0.77 -8.77 2.19
CA ILE A 26 0.62 -8.99 2.60
C ILE A 26 1.43 -7.83 2.05
N VAL A 27 2.06 -7.05 2.93
CA VAL A 27 2.82 -5.86 2.51
C VAL A 27 4.00 -6.30 1.64
N PRO A 28 4.13 -5.81 0.40
CA PRO A 28 5.20 -6.24 -0.50
C PRO A 28 6.60 -6.10 0.12
N GLY A 29 7.41 -7.16 0.00
CA GLY A 29 8.75 -7.21 0.58
C GLY A 29 8.80 -7.54 2.08
N THR A 30 7.67 -7.93 2.68
CA THR A 30 7.57 -8.37 4.08
C THR A 30 6.66 -9.60 4.18
N ASP A 31 6.61 -10.23 5.35
CA ASP A 31 5.63 -11.24 5.74
C ASP A 31 4.46 -10.65 6.55
N ILE A 32 4.42 -9.32 6.71
CA ILE A 32 3.42 -8.63 7.52
C ILE A 32 2.08 -8.59 6.79
N ARG A 33 1.06 -9.18 7.41
CA ARG A 33 -0.33 -9.10 6.95
C ARG A 33 -1.08 -7.95 7.63
N VAL A 34 -1.69 -7.11 6.81
CA VAL A 34 -2.64 -6.06 7.17
C VAL A 34 -4.05 -6.54 6.82
N ASP A 35 -5.01 -6.33 7.72
CA ASP A 35 -6.37 -6.82 7.54
C ASP A 35 -7.11 -6.08 6.41
N VAL A 36 -6.96 -4.76 6.34
CA VAL A 36 -7.46 -3.92 5.24
C VAL A 36 -6.44 -2.83 4.89
N ALA A 37 -6.04 -2.73 3.64
CA ALA A 37 -5.25 -1.61 3.13
C ALA A 37 -6.11 -0.78 2.17
N ALA A 38 -6.15 0.53 2.39
CA ALA A 38 -6.98 1.44 1.62
C ALA A 38 -6.17 2.62 1.11
N VAL A 39 -6.29 2.91 -0.18
CA VAL A 39 -5.57 4.00 -0.85
C VAL A 39 -6.57 5.00 -1.39
N LEU A 40 -6.46 6.26 -0.97
CA LEU A 40 -7.22 7.35 -1.59
C LEU A 40 -6.41 7.89 -2.78
N PRO A 41 -6.83 7.62 -4.03
CA PRO A 41 -5.99 7.96 -5.16
C PRO A 41 -5.97 9.45 -5.51
N ARG A 42 -4.88 9.91 -6.11
CA ARG A 42 -4.81 11.17 -6.84
C ARG A 42 -5.32 10.93 -8.26
N MET A 43 -6.58 11.24 -8.52
CA MET A 43 -7.22 11.02 -9.82
C MET A 43 -6.47 11.64 -11.01
N ARG A 44 -5.81 12.80 -10.82
CA ARG A 44 -4.97 13.42 -11.85
C ARG A 44 -3.80 12.50 -12.25
N ASP A 45 -3.14 11.90 -11.27
CA ASP A 45 -1.97 11.05 -11.47
C ASP A 45 -2.38 9.70 -12.08
N LEU A 46 -3.51 9.15 -11.63
CA LEU A 46 -4.10 7.95 -12.24
C LEU A 46 -4.47 8.14 -13.71
N LYS A 47 -5.12 9.26 -14.07
CA LYS A 47 -5.50 9.53 -15.47
C LYS A 47 -4.30 9.60 -16.40
N MET A 48 -3.17 10.13 -15.92
CA MET A 48 -1.91 10.13 -16.69
C MET A 48 -1.37 8.72 -16.89
N ARG A 49 -1.58 7.83 -15.91
CA ARG A 49 -1.12 6.44 -15.91
C ARG A 49 -1.96 5.52 -16.78
N LEU A 50 -3.26 5.78 -16.95
CA LEU A 50 -4.11 5.00 -17.87
C LEU A 50 -3.57 4.98 -19.32
N LYS A 51 -2.70 5.92 -19.71
CA LYS A 51 -2.04 5.94 -21.02
C LYS A 51 -0.68 5.24 -21.07
N ARG A 52 -0.01 5.10 -19.92
CA ARG A 52 1.37 4.58 -19.78
C ARG A 52 1.42 3.16 -19.17
N GLY A 53 0.31 2.68 -18.62
CA GLY A 53 0.27 1.44 -17.84
C GLY A 53 0.55 1.67 -16.35
N PHE A 54 0.67 0.58 -15.60
CA PHE A 54 1.11 0.61 -14.21
C PHE A 54 2.60 0.35 -14.14
N VAL A 55 3.30 0.95 -13.18
CA VAL A 55 4.72 0.65 -13.03
C VAL A 55 4.85 -0.79 -12.50
N PRO A 56 5.68 -1.65 -13.10
CA PRO A 56 5.80 -3.01 -12.62
C PRO A 56 6.38 -3.03 -11.20
N THR A 57 5.60 -3.53 -10.24
CA THR A 57 5.92 -3.52 -8.80
C THR A 57 7.20 -4.32 -8.48
N GLY A 58 7.49 -5.36 -9.27
CA GLY A 58 8.70 -6.18 -9.13
C GLY A 58 10.02 -5.44 -9.33
N ILE A 59 10.03 -4.33 -10.09
CA ILE A 59 11.22 -3.48 -10.29
C ILE A 59 11.10 -2.10 -9.63
N LEU A 60 9.91 -1.72 -9.15
CA LEU A 60 9.71 -0.50 -8.38
C LEU A 60 10.53 -0.49 -7.08
N HIS A 61 10.47 -1.60 -6.32
CA HIS A 61 11.12 -1.70 -5.02
C HIS A 61 12.61 -1.29 -5.03
N PRO A 62 13.45 -1.80 -5.95
CA PRO A 62 14.85 -1.40 -6.01
C PRO A 62 15.10 0.00 -6.60
N LEU A 63 14.15 0.58 -7.34
CA LEU A 63 14.35 1.82 -8.12
C LEU A 63 13.77 3.08 -7.47
N VAL A 64 12.72 2.96 -6.66
CA VAL A 64 12.10 4.12 -5.99
C VAL A 64 13.09 4.75 -5.01
N GLY A 65 13.40 6.03 -5.22
CA GLY A 65 14.31 6.80 -4.37
C GLY A 65 15.81 6.47 -4.52
N ALA A 66 16.18 5.46 -5.33
CA ALA A 66 17.55 4.96 -5.44
C ALA A 66 18.41 5.65 -6.52
N GLY A 67 17.82 6.50 -7.36
CA GLY A 67 18.53 7.10 -8.49
C GLY A 67 18.85 6.07 -9.56
N TRP A 68 20.12 5.99 -9.98
CA TRP A 68 20.60 5.00 -10.95
C TRP A 68 21.04 3.71 -10.25
N VAL A 69 20.52 2.57 -10.70
CA VAL A 69 20.77 1.23 -10.12
C VAL A 69 21.21 0.28 -11.22
N THR A 70 22.20 -0.57 -10.97
CA THR A 70 22.66 -1.55 -11.96
C THR A 70 21.68 -2.73 -12.05
N VAL A 71 21.64 -3.38 -13.23
CA VAL A 71 20.83 -4.60 -13.40
C VAL A 71 21.29 -5.70 -12.43
N THR A 72 22.59 -5.80 -12.17
CA THR A 72 23.18 -6.73 -11.20
C THR A 72 22.64 -6.50 -9.79
N ASP A 73 22.53 -5.24 -9.36
CA ASP A 73 21.99 -4.89 -8.05
C ASP A 73 20.50 -5.24 -7.93
N ILE A 74 19.72 -5.06 -9.01
CA ILE A 74 18.30 -5.44 -9.04
C ILE A 74 18.15 -6.96 -8.90
N VAL A 75 18.92 -7.73 -9.67
CA VAL A 75 18.93 -9.20 -9.59
C VAL A 75 19.28 -9.65 -8.17
N ARG A 76 20.33 -9.08 -7.56
CA ARG A 76 20.73 -9.41 -6.19
C ARG A 76 19.65 -9.08 -5.16
N ARG A 77 18.99 -7.92 -5.27
CA ARG A 77 17.98 -7.45 -4.31
C ARG A 77 16.65 -8.21 -4.43
N THR A 78 16.28 -8.60 -5.64
CA THR A 78 15.00 -9.25 -5.91
C THR A 78 15.07 -10.76 -5.90
N GLY A 79 16.26 -11.33 -6.15
CA GLY A 79 16.45 -12.78 -6.30
C GLY A 79 15.90 -13.34 -7.62
N TYR A 80 15.36 -12.49 -8.51
CA TYR A 80 14.82 -12.94 -9.79
C TYR A 80 15.91 -13.31 -10.80
N PRO A 81 15.66 -14.26 -11.71
CA PRO A 81 16.59 -14.58 -12.79
C PRO A 81 16.91 -13.35 -13.65
N ALA A 82 18.18 -13.19 -14.04
CA ALA A 82 18.64 -12.03 -14.81
C ALA A 82 17.86 -11.81 -16.11
N GLY A 83 17.49 -12.89 -16.81
CA GLY A 83 16.68 -12.80 -18.03
C GLY A 83 15.25 -12.29 -17.77
N HIS A 84 14.66 -12.62 -16.61
CA HIS A 84 13.36 -12.09 -16.21
C HIS A 84 13.45 -10.60 -15.89
N VAL A 85 14.47 -10.20 -15.12
CA VAL A 85 14.73 -8.78 -14.81
C VAL A 85 14.95 -7.98 -16.09
N ALA A 86 15.75 -8.49 -17.04
CA ALA A 86 16.00 -7.82 -18.31
C ALA A 86 14.70 -7.60 -19.11
N ALA A 87 13.84 -8.63 -19.23
CA ALA A 87 12.57 -8.51 -19.94
C ALA A 87 11.64 -7.45 -19.31
N VAL A 88 11.53 -7.43 -17.98
CA VAL A 88 10.71 -6.44 -17.27
C VAL A 88 11.27 -5.03 -17.42
N LEU A 89 12.61 -4.87 -17.42
CA LEU A 89 13.25 -3.57 -17.66
C LEU A 89 13.06 -3.08 -19.10
N GLU A 90 13.14 -3.96 -20.10
CA GLU A 90 12.88 -3.63 -21.50
C GLU A 90 11.43 -3.18 -21.71
N GLU A 91 10.46 -3.91 -21.15
CA GLU A 91 9.04 -3.54 -21.17
C GLU A 91 8.82 -2.18 -20.50
N ALA A 92 9.34 -2.01 -19.29
CA ALA A 92 9.25 -0.75 -18.55
C ALA A 92 9.91 0.42 -19.30
N ALA A 93 11.01 0.20 -20.02
CA ALA A 93 11.64 1.22 -20.85
C ALA A 93 10.77 1.55 -22.09
N GLY A 94 10.14 0.55 -22.71
CA GLY A 94 9.18 0.74 -23.81
C GLY A 94 7.98 1.58 -23.39
N GLU A 95 7.47 1.35 -22.17
CA GLU A 95 6.42 2.15 -21.52
C GLU A 95 6.94 3.48 -20.92
N ARG A 96 8.23 3.77 -21.14
CA ARG A 96 8.93 4.96 -20.67
C ARG A 96 9.03 5.07 -19.15
N TRP A 97 8.69 4.05 -18.37
CA TRP A 97 8.77 4.03 -16.89
C TRP A 97 10.16 4.26 -16.34
N ILE A 98 11.17 3.80 -17.06
CA ILE A 98 12.56 3.91 -16.68
C ILE A 98 13.40 4.51 -17.80
N ASP A 99 14.53 5.10 -17.42
CA ASP A 99 15.63 5.38 -18.35
C ASP A 99 16.65 4.25 -18.25
N LEU A 100 17.22 3.84 -19.38
CA LEU A 100 18.33 2.88 -19.47
C LEU A 100 19.60 3.59 -19.91
N ASP A 101 20.73 3.27 -19.28
CA ASP A 101 22.06 3.78 -19.63
C ASP A 101 23.04 2.61 -19.78
N PHE A 102 23.64 2.55 -20.97
CA PHE A 102 24.60 1.52 -21.39
C PHE A 102 26.02 2.09 -21.60
N GLN A 103 26.28 3.35 -21.23
CA GLN A 103 27.58 4.00 -21.44
C GLN A 103 28.64 3.58 -20.41
N GLY A 104 28.22 2.97 -19.30
CA GLY A 104 29.09 2.49 -18.24
C GLY A 104 29.56 1.03 -18.40
N PRO A 105 30.40 0.54 -17.47
CA PRO A 105 30.85 -0.85 -17.46
C PRO A 105 29.71 -1.84 -17.19
N GLU A 106 28.63 -1.39 -16.55
CA GLU A 106 27.42 -2.17 -16.33
C GLU A 106 26.18 -1.38 -16.78
N PRO A 107 25.18 -2.04 -17.41
CA PRO A 107 23.89 -1.43 -17.68
C PRO A 107 23.23 -0.98 -16.37
N ARG A 108 22.74 0.25 -16.36
CA ARG A 108 22.03 0.83 -15.22
C ARG A 108 20.72 1.45 -15.65
N CYS A 109 19.78 1.52 -14.72
CA CYS A 109 18.47 2.09 -14.95
C CYS A 109 18.03 2.98 -13.79
N ARG A 110 17.12 3.90 -14.06
CA ARG A 110 16.47 4.71 -13.03
C ARG A 110 15.01 4.88 -13.34
N ILE A 111 14.19 5.04 -12.31
CA ILE A 111 12.79 5.35 -12.47
C ILE A 111 12.59 6.81 -12.92
N ARG A 112 11.68 7.02 -13.87
CA ARG A 112 11.41 8.34 -14.44
C ARG A 112 10.19 9.02 -13.82
N ASP A 113 10.42 10.19 -13.23
CA ASP A 113 9.40 11.14 -12.72
C ASP A 113 8.32 10.47 -11.86
N TYR A 114 8.69 9.40 -11.14
CA TYR A 114 7.72 8.60 -10.42
C TYR A 114 7.23 9.32 -9.17
N ARG A 115 5.91 9.35 -9.04
CA ARG A 115 5.21 9.81 -7.85
C ARG A 115 4.10 8.80 -7.54
N PRO A 116 4.03 8.28 -6.29
CA PRO A 116 2.91 7.45 -5.88
C PRO A 116 1.58 8.18 -6.13
N PRO A 117 0.61 7.57 -6.82
CA PRO A 117 -0.64 8.23 -7.22
C PRO A 117 -1.66 8.21 -6.06
N ALA A 118 -1.20 8.51 -4.85
CA ALA A 118 -1.99 8.44 -3.62
C ALA A 118 -1.99 9.79 -2.88
N LYS A 119 -3.16 10.19 -2.39
CA LYS A 119 -3.31 11.25 -1.39
C LYS A 119 -3.08 10.70 0.00
N GLU A 120 -3.56 9.49 0.24
CA GLU A 120 -3.54 8.81 1.53
C GLU A 120 -3.39 7.31 1.31
N CYS A 121 -2.63 6.65 2.19
CA CYS A 121 -2.58 5.21 2.37
C CYS A 121 -2.93 4.91 3.83
N LEU A 122 -4.09 4.29 4.03
CA LEU A 122 -4.62 3.92 5.33
C LEU A 122 -4.49 2.41 5.54
N LEU A 123 -3.93 2.01 6.67
CA LEU A 123 -3.92 0.61 7.12
C LEU A 123 -4.95 0.42 8.23
N ALA A 124 -5.85 -0.52 8.06
CA ALA A 124 -6.88 -0.84 9.03
C ALA A 124 -6.73 -2.27 9.53
N PHE A 125 -6.89 -2.42 10.84
CA PHE A 125 -6.77 -3.68 11.56
C PHE A 125 -8.10 -4.01 12.25
N ASP A 126 -8.50 -5.27 12.17
CA ASP A 126 -9.57 -5.81 12.99
C ASP A 126 -9.04 -5.96 14.43
N GLY A 127 -9.52 -5.10 15.33
CA GLY A 127 -9.07 -5.09 16.71
C GLY A 127 -9.66 -6.22 17.57
N SER A 128 -10.64 -6.99 17.07
CA SER A 128 -11.33 -8.01 17.86
C SER A 128 -10.55 -9.31 18.05
N GLU A 129 -9.48 -9.51 17.27
CA GLU A 129 -8.64 -10.71 17.32
C GLU A 129 -7.16 -10.33 17.19
N GLY A 130 -6.31 -10.89 18.05
CA GLY A 130 -4.85 -10.77 17.93
C GLY A 130 -4.32 -9.34 18.08
N LEU A 131 -4.95 -8.50 18.90
CA LEU A 131 -4.62 -7.07 19.01
C LEU A 131 -3.14 -6.82 19.31
N ALA A 132 -2.53 -7.55 20.25
CA ALA A 132 -1.12 -7.37 20.60
C ALA A 132 -0.19 -7.58 19.39
N GLU A 133 -0.39 -8.67 18.64
CA GLU A 133 0.38 -8.95 17.43
C GLU A 133 0.15 -7.90 16.35
N LYS A 134 -1.07 -7.39 16.20
CA LYS A 134 -1.39 -6.35 15.20
C LYS A 134 -0.78 -4.99 15.56
N LEU A 135 -0.63 -4.68 16.85
CA LEU A 135 0.09 -3.50 17.30
C LEU A 135 1.59 -3.61 16.96
N GLU A 136 2.20 -4.78 17.18
CA GLU A 136 3.60 -5.04 16.78
C GLU A 136 3.79 -4.93 15.27
N ARG A 137 2.85 -5.48 14.48
CA ARG A 137 2.86 -5.34 13.02
C ARG A 137 2.72 -3.90 12.56
N LEU A 138 1.87 -3.11 13.22
CA LEU A 138 1.71 -1.70 12.89
C LEU A 138 3.00 -0.92 13.14
N ASP A 139 3.63 -1.13 14.29
CA ASP A 139 4.92 -0.53 14.65
C ASP A 139 6.02 -0.87 13.64
N ALA A 140 6.10 -2.15 13.21
CA ALA A 140 7.03 -2.59 12.17
C ALA A 140 6.78 -1.97 10.78
N LEU A 141 5.61 -1.38 10.55
CA LEU A 141 5.24 -0.68 9.32
C LEU A 141 5.34 0.85 9.43
N ALA A 142 5.89 1.38 10.54
CA ALA A 142 6.06 2.82 10.73
C ALA A 142 6.74 3.49 9.52
N GLY A 143 6.26 4.67 9.16
CA GLY A 143 6.75 5.43 8.00
C GLY A 143 6.33 4.91 6.62
N CYS A 144 5.58 3.81 6.53
CA CYS A 144 5.17 3.20 5.26
C CYS A 144 3.71 3.51 4.86
N TYR A 145 2.97 4.21 5.71
CA TYR A 145 1.56 4.55 5.55
C TYR A 145 1.30 5.97 6.10
N SER A 146 0.21 6.61 5.67
CA SER A 146 -0.12 7.96 6.13
C SER A 146 -1.10 7.98 7.31
N ARG A 147 -1.95 6.95 7.45
CA ARG A 147 -2.87 6.80 8.58
C ARG A 147 -3.04 5.33 8.96
N ALA A 148 -3.34 5.04 10.21
CA ALA A 148 -3.73 3.70 10.65
C ALA A 148 -4.94 3.75 11.56
N GLN A 149 -5.75 2.68 11.56
CA GLN A 149 -6.89 2.58 12.47
C GLN A 149 -7.16 1.13 12.90
N PHE A 150 -7.71 0.97 14.10
CA PHE A 150 -8.26 -0.28 14.57
C PHE A 150 -9.79 -0.21 14.61
N VAL A 151 -10.43 -1.29 14.17
CA VAL A 151 -11.88 -1.40 14.10
C VAL A 151 -12.36 -2.44 15.11
N PHE A 152 -13.32 -2.06 15.96
CA PHE A 152 -13.89 -2.93 16.97
C PHE A 152 -15.41 -3.03 16.86
N PRO A 153 -16.02 -4.20 17.08
CA PRO A 153 -17.47 -4.36 17.13
C PRO A 153 -18.06 -4.09 18.53
N TYR A 154 -17.25 -3.60 19.48
CA TYR A 154 -17.61 -3.38 20.88
C TYR A 154 -16.87 -2.16 21.44
N ASP A 155 -17.25 -1.75 22.65
CA ASP A 155 -16.58 -0.67 23.39
C ASP A 155 -15.24 -1.14 23.99
N LEU A 156 -14.26 -0.24 24.00
CA LEU A 156 -12.96 -0.48 24.59
C LEU A 156 -12.87 0.11 25.99
N ASP A 157 -12.02 -0.49 26.82
CA ASP A 157 -11.55 0.16 28.04
C ASP A 157 -10.56 1.30 27.73
N GLU A 158 -10.33 2.13 28.74
CA GLU A 158 -9.46 3.31 28.66
C GLU A 158 -8.00 2.89 28.39
N GLU A 159 -7.52 1.82 29.02
CA GLU A 159 -6.15 1.33 28.84
C GLU A 159 -5.86 0.93 27.37
N THR A 160 -6.77 0.18 26.75
CA THR A 160 -6.64 -0.24 25.35
C THR A 160 -6.75 0.95 24.42
N THR A 161 -7.66 1.89 24.73
CA THR A 161 -7.85 3.12 23.97
C THR A 161 -6.56 3.96 23.96
N ASP A 162 -5.98 4.20 25.13
CA ASP A 162 -4.76 4.97 25.30
C ASP A 162 -3.57 4.31 24.61
N ARG A 163 -3.47 2.98 24.70
CA ARG A 163 -2.40 2.23 24.03
C ARG A 163 -2.44 2.37 22.52
N ILE A 164 -3.62 2.29 21.91
CA ILE A 164 -3.79 2.43 20.45
C ILE A 164 -3.55 3.88 20.02
N ALA A 165 -4.14 4.84 20.75
CA ALA A 165 -3.99 6.26 20.48
C ALA A 165 -2.52 6.71 20.62
N GLY A 166 -1.77 6.15 21.57
CA GLY A 166 -0.34 6.42 21.76
C GLY A 166 0.55 6.02 20.58
N LEU A 167 0.07 5.18 19.64
CA LEU A 167 0.73 4.86 18.37
C LEU A 167 0.28 5.78 17.21
N GLY A 168 -0.53 6.79 17.49
CA GLY A 168 -1.16 7.66 16.48
C GLY A 168 -2.27 6.97 15.67
N ALA A 169 -2.68 5.76 16.05
CA ALA A 169 -3.71 5.00 15.35
C ALA A 169 -5.12 5.43 15.80
N GLY A 170 -6.03 5.55 14.83
CA GLY A 170 -7.43 5.84 15.10
C GLY A 170 -8.18 4.62 15.63
N ILE A 171 -9.30 4.87 16.30
CA ILE A 171 -10.20 3.84 16.81
C ILE A 171 -11.58 4.07 16.21
N VAL A 172 -12.09 3.04 15.55
CA VAL A 172 -13.41 3.05 14.92
C VAL A 172 -14.25 1.92 15.51
N ARG A 173 -15.46 2.26 15.96
CA ARG A 173 -16.45 1.28 16.40
C ARG A 173 -17.40 0.95 15.25
N TYR A 174 -17.61 -0.34 15.00
CA TYR A 174 -18.61 -0.83 14.06
C TYR A 174 -19.90 -1.24 14.79
N HIS A 175 -20.95 -0.43 14.64
CA HIS A 175 -22.29 -0.69 15.15
C HIS A 175 -23.04 -1.61 14.19
N ARG A 176 -22.92 -2.93 14.43
CA ARG A 176 -23.48 -3.97 13.55
C ARG A 176 -24.98 -3.81 13.30
N GLU A 177 -25.74 -3.46 14.32
CA GLU A 177 -27.21 -3.34 14.25
C GLU A 177 -27.66 -2.27 13.25
N HIS A 178 -26.82 -1.27 13.03
CA HIS A 178 -27.10 -0.14 12.15
C HIS A 178 -26.23 -0.15 10.88
N GLY A 179 -25.21 -1.01 10.82
CA GLY A 179 -24.22 -1.01 9.75
C GLY A 179 -23.36 0.26 9.70
N VAL A 180 -23.16 0.92 10.86
CA VAL A 180 -22.51 2.24 10.94
C VAL A 180 -21.10 2.12 11.55
N PHE A 181 -20.17 2.89 11.01
CA PHE A 181 -18.84 3.09 11.58
C PHE A 181 -18.80 4.44 12.31
N GLN A 182 -18.45 4.42 13.59
CA GLN A 182 -18.27 5.60 14.42
C GLN A 182 -16.77 5.76 14.74
N GLU A 183 -16.18 6.89 14.36
CA GLU A 183 -14.83 7.24 14.80
C GLU A 183 -14.89 7.68 16.27
N LEU A 184 -14.15 6.98 17.14
CA LEU A 184 -14.03 7.30 18.56
C LEU A 184 -12.77 8.14 18.81
N VAL A 185 -11.67 7.73 18.19
CA VAL A 185 -10.39 8.45 18.20
C VAL A 185 -9.95 8.65 16.75
N PRO A 186 -9.72 9.89 16.29
CA PRO A 186 -9.27 10.13 14.92
C PRO A 186 -7.83 9.65 14.74
N ALA A 187 -7.54 8.99 13.62
CA ALA A 187 -6.18 8.60 13.28
C ALA A 187 -5.32 9.83 12.94
N GLU A 188 -4.10 9.88 13.47
CA GLU A 188 -3.11 10.91 13.12
C GLU A 188 -2.67 10.78 11.66
N THR A 189 -2.22 11.89 11.07
CA THR A 189 -1.60 11.88 9.75
C THR A 189 -0.08 11.85 9.92
N LEU A 190 0.53 10.78 9.46
CA LEU A 190 1.97 10.53 9.60
C LEU A 190 2.73 10.94 8.32
N GLU A 191 3.98 11.35 8.51
CA GLU A 191 4.92 11.55 7.41
C GLU A 191 5.39 10.20 6.85
N ILE A 192 5.68 10.18 5.54
CA ILE A 192 6.17 8.98 4.87
C ILE A 192 7.70 8.98 4.88
N GLU A 193 8.27 8.16 5.75
CA GLU A 193 9.73 7.99 5.89
C GLU A 193 10.29 6.92 4.95
N ASP A 194 9.48 5.91 4.59
CA ASP A 194 9.83 4.89 3.59
C ASP A 194 8.97 5.05 2.33
N PRO A 195 9.36 5.95 1.41
CA PRO A 195 8.62 6.18 0.17
C PRO A 195 8.62 4.97 -0.76
N GLY A 196 9.59 4.06 -0.63
CA GLY A 196 9.69 2.83 -1.41
C GLY A 196 8.59 1.85 -1.03
N ARG A 197 8.46 1.53 0.27
CA ARG A 197 7.42 0.63 0.76
C ARG A 197 6.03 1.24 0.63
N PHE A 198 5.88 2.54 0.90
CA PHE A 198 4.64 3.27 0.65
C PHE A 198 4.19 3.16 -0.81
N ALA A 199 5.11 3.40 -1.76
CA ALA A 199 4.82 3.27 -3.18
C ALA A 199 4.34 1.86 -3.55
N LEU A 200 4.99 0.82 -3.01
CA LEU A 200 4.61 -0.56 -3.30
C LEU A 200 3.22 -0.91 -2.80
N ILE A 201 2.87 -0.53 -1.56
CA ILE A 201 1.52 -0.73 -1.02
C ILE A 201 0.50 -0.05 -1.94
N VAL A 202 0.77 1.21 -2.30
CA VAL A 202 -0.10 2.01 -3.15
C VAL A 202 -0.33 1.36 -4.52
N GLU A 203 0.74 0.99 -5.21
CA GLU A 203 0.66 0.41 -6.55
C GLU A 203 -0.02 -0.94 -6.52
N TYR A 204 0.26 -1.77 -5.51
CA TYR A 204 -0.33 -3.08 -5.38
C TYR A 204 -1.84 -3.03 -5.12
N VAL A 205 -2.30 -2.12 -4.25
CA VAL A 205 -3.74 -1.90 -4.01
C VAL A 205 -4.41 -1.31 -5.26
N LEU A 206 -3.79 -0.32 -5.91
CA LEU A 206 -4.41 0.35 -7.05
C LEU A 206 -4.43 -0.50 -8.32
N TYR A 207 -3.40 -1.33 -8.55
CA TYR A 207 -3.32 -2.22 -9.70
C TYR A 207 -4.56 -3.12 -9.77
N GLU A 208 -4.89 -3.84 -8.69
CA GLU A 208 -6.07 -4.71 -8.71
C GLU A 208 -7.38 -3.94 -8.86
N HIS A 209 -7.52 -2.79 -8.22
CA HIS A 209 -8.79 -2.05 -8.25
C HIS A 209 -9.05 -1.32 -9.56
N ILE A 210 -8.00 -0.84 -10.24
CA ILE A 210 -8.14 -0.02 -11.44
C ILE A 210 -7.98 -0.87 -12.69
N TRP A 211 -7.04 -1.82 -12.72
CA TRP A 211 -6.87 -2.72 -13.85
C TRP A 211 -8.16 -3.45 -14.19
N ILE A 212 -8.87 -3.95 -13.17
CA ILE A 212 -10.19 -4.60 -13.34
C ILE A 212 -11.19 -3.63 -13.98
N ARG A 213 -11.24 -2.37 -13.52
CA ARG A 213 -12.19 -1.37 -14.05
C ARG A 213 -11.85 -0.90 -15.47
N THR A 214 -10.60 -0.96 -15.89
CA THR A 214 -10.19 -0.53 -17.25
C THR A 214 -10.16 -1.67 -18.24
N GLY A 215 -9.92 -2.91 -17.80
CA GLY A 215 -10.01 -4.11 -18.64
C GLY A 215 -11.44 -4.43 -19.09
N GLU A 216 -12.45 -3.97 -18.35
CA GLU A 216 -13.87 -4.05 -18.75
C GLU A 216 -14.30 -2.95 -19.75
N ILE A 217 -13.46 -1.92 -19.98
CA ILE A 217 -13.80 -0.75 -20.81
C ILE A 217 -13.02 -0.73 -22.14
N LEU A 218 -12.23 -1.77 -22.46
CA LEU A 218 -11.53 -1.92 -23.74
C LEU A 218 -12.23 -2.91 -24.68
#